data_AF-A0A1Q9R5N0-F1
#
_entry.id   AF-A0A1Q9R5N0-F1
#
_cell.length_a   1.000
_cell.length_b   1.000
_cell.length_c   1.000
_cell.angle_alpha   90.00
_cell.angle_beta   90.00
_cell.angle_gamma   90.00
#
_symmetry.space_group_name_H-M   'P 1'
#
loop_
_entity.id
_entity.type
_entity.pdbx_description
1 polymer ?
#
loop_
_entity_poly.entity_id
_entity_poly.type
_entity_poly.pdbx_seq_one_letter_code
_entity_poly.pdbx_strand_id
1 'polypeptide(L)' 'MVAVTPGSAAAKAGIKPMDVILDISGQMVAGPDEVMAISGKMRAGYAAKVNVWRARKAQELTLVIPAG' A
#
# COMPACT_ATOMS: atom_id res chain seq x y z
N MET A 1 -5.21 5.92 11.97
CA MET A 1 -5.38 4.46 11.89
C MET A 1 -5.99 4.16 10.53
N VAL A 2 -5.30 3.42 9.65
CA VAL A 2 -5.82 3.13 8.31
C VAL A 2 -6.72 1.91 8.42
N ALA A 3 -8.03 2.10 8.23
CA ALA A 3 -8.98 0.99 8.23
C ALA A 3 -8.80 0.20 6.93
N VAL A 4 -8.49 -1.09 7.04
CA VAL A 4 -8.38 -1.99 5.90
C VAL A 4 -9.80 -2.47 5.55
N THR A 5 -10.41 -1.86 4.54
CA THR A 5 -11.74 -2.27 4.06
C THR A 5 -11.64 -3.66 3.41
N PRO A 6 -12.56 -4.61 3.70
CA PRO A 6 -12.61 -5.89 3.01
C PRO A 6 -12.75 -5.68 1.49
N GLY A 7 -11.84 -6.26 0.70
CA GLY A 7 -11.76 -6.05 -0.75
C GLY A 7 -10.82 -4.93 -1.21
N SER A 8 -10.24 -4.15 -0.28
CA SER A 8 -9.22 -3.14 -0.59
C SER A 8 -7.94 -3.78 -1.14
N ALA A 9 -7.18 -2.99 -1.91
CA ALA A 9 -5.88 -3.40 -2.41
C ALA A 9 -4.94 -3.86 -1.30
N ALA A 10 -4.96 -3.17 -0.15
CA ALA A 10 -4.10 -3.48 0.99
C ALA A 10 -4.35 -4.90 1.52
N ALA A 11 -5.61 -5.30 1.67
CA ALA A 11 -5.95 -6.65 2.08
C ALA A 11 -5.51 -7.69 1.04
N LYS A 12 -5.73 -7.42 -0.25
CA LYS A 12 -5.32 -8.33 -1.35
C LYS A 12 -3.81 -8.47 -1.48
N ALA A 13 -3.06 -7.41 -1.16
CA ALA A 13 -1.60 -7.41 -1.12
C ALA A 13 -1.02 -8.09 0.12
N GLY A 14 -1.87 -8.54 1.06
CA GLY A 14 -1.44 -9.16 2.31
C GLY A 14 -0.84 -8.16 3.30
N ILE A 15 -1.18 -6.87 3.20
CA ILE A 15 -0.86 -5.87 4.22
C ILE A 15 -1.63 -6.22 5.49
N LYS A 16 -0.92 -6.17 6.62
CA LYS A 16 -1.44 -6.55 7.94
C LYS A 16 -1.50 -5.31 8.84
N PRO A 17 -2.36 -5.33 9.86
CA PRO A 17 -2.29 -4.33 10.93
C PRO A 17 -0.86 -4.27 11.50
N MET A 18 -0.40 -3.05 11.80
CA MET A 18 0.98 -2.72 12.20
C MET A 18 2.05 -2.71 11.11
N ASP A 19 1.70 -2.95 9.84
CA ASP A 19 2.62 -2.62 8.76
C ASP A 19 2.79 -1.11 8.63
N VAL A 20 4.04 -0.68 8.47
CA VAL A 20 4.36 0.70 8.12
C VAL A 20 4.75 0.72 6.66
N ILE A 21 3.98 1.41 5.83
CA ILE A 21 4.32 1.63 4.42
C ILE A 21 5.46 2.64 4.37
N LEU A 22 6.56 2.28 3.73
CA LEU A 22 7.75 3.13 3.56
C LEU A 22 7.77 3.78 2.18
N ASP A 23 7.42 3.00 1.15
CA ASP A 23 7.39 3.47 -0.23
C ASP A 23 6.33 2.73 -1.07
N ILE A 24 5.88 3.39 -2.14
CA ILE A 24 4.97 2.87 -3.16
C ILE A 24 5.56 3.24 -4.53
N SER A 25 5.93 2.22 -5.32
CA SER A 25 6.52 2.34 -6.66
C SER A 25 7.71 3.29 -6.71
N GLY A 26 8.53 3.28 -5.65
CA GLY A 26 9.69 4.17 -5.50
C GLY A 26 9.36 5.58 -5.01
N GLN A 27 8.08 5.90 -4.75
CA GLN A 27 7.69 7.13 -4.05
C GLN A 27 7.64 6.87 -2.55
N MET A 28 8.48 7.59 -1.80
CA MET A 28 8.46 7.53 -0.34
C MET A 28 7.12 8.02 0.19
N VAL A 29 6.62 7.34 1.22
CA VAL A 29 5.31 7.63 1.81
C VAL A 29 5.52 8.02 3.27
N ALA A 30 5.14 9.25 3.62
CA ALA A 30 5.25 9.77 4.97
C ALA A 30 4.02 9.45 5.84
N GLY A 31 2.88 9.09 5.22
CA GLY A 31 1.68 8.78 5.97
C GLY A 31 0.50 8.27 5.14
N PRO A 32 -0.62 7.95 5.81
CA PRO A 32 -1.81 7.37 5.18
C PRO A 32 -2.40 8.19 4.03
N ASP A 33 -2.38 9.53 4.15
CA ASP A 33 -2.98 10.42 3.16
C ASP A 33 -2.21 10.37 1.83
N GLU A 34 -0.88 10.22 1.89
CA GLU A 34 -0.04 10.05 0.71
C GLU A 34 -0.30 8.71 0.02
N VAL A 35 -0.56 7.63 0.78
CA VAL A 35 -0.96 6.34 0.21
C VAL A 35 -2.20 6.51 -0.67
N MET A 36 -3.21 7.23 -0.16
CA MET A 36 -4.45 7.50 -0.89
C MET A 36 -4.20 8.41 -2.10
N ALA A 37 -3.39 9.46 -1.95
CA ALA A 37 -3.05 10.36 -3.05
C ALA A 37 -2.25 9.67 -4.17
N ILE A 38 -1.29 8.80 -3.83
CA ILE A 38 -0.47 8.07 -4.80
C ILE A 38 -1.32 7.00 -5.50
N SER A 39 -2.08 6.21 -4.74
CA SER A 39 -2.96 5.18 -5.31
C SER A 39 -4.06 5.76 -6.19
N GLY A 40 -4.65 6.91 -5.81
CA GLY A 40 -5.65 7.60 -6.63
C GLY A 40 -5.12 8.18 -7.94
N LYS A 41 -3.81 8.44 -8.04
CA LYS A 41 -3.14 8.86 -9.29
C LYS A 41 -2.77 7.67 -10.18
N MET A 42 -2.75 6.46 -9.64
CA MET A 42 -2.38 5.26 -10.38
C MET A 42 -3.56 4.72 -11.17
N ARG A 43 -3.24 4.07 -12.29
CA ARG A 43 -4.26 3.44 -13.14
C ARG A 43 -4.84 2.23 -12.43
N ALA A 44 -6.15 2.08 -12.49
CA ALA A 44 -6.83 0.88 -12.03
C ALA A 44 -6.22 -0.39 -12.65
N GLY A 45 -6.02 -1.42 -11.84
CA GLY A 45 -5.37 -2.66 -12.25
C GLY A 45 -3.84 -2.59 -12.33
N TYR A 46 -3.23 -1.43 -12.04
CA TYR A 46 -1.78 -1.32 -11.96
C TYR A 46 -1.23 -2.04 -10.72
N ALA A 47 -0.18 -2.83 -10.90
CA ALA A 47 0.54 -3.49 -9.83
C ALA A 47 1.65 -2.55 -9.33
N ALA A 48 1.35 -1.82 -8.25
CA ALA A 48 2.32 -0.99 -7.57
C ALA A 48 3.19 -1.84 -6.62
N LYS A 49 4.50 -1.64 -6.65
CA LYS A 49 5.39 -2.23 -5.63
C LYS A 49 5.25 -1.42 -4.36
N VAL A 50 5.16 -2.05 -3.21
CA VAL A 50 4.99 -1.38 -1.92
C VAL A 50 5.94 -1.99 -0.94
N ASN A 51 6.79 -1.17 -0.36
CA ASN A 51 7.73 -1.61 0.65
C ASN A 51 7.16 -1.32 2.03
N VAL A 52 7.06 -2.35 2.85
CA VAL A 52 6.50 -2.25 4.19
C VAL A 52 7.54 -2.68 5.22
N TRP A 53 7.54 -2.02 6.36
CA TRP A 53 8.26 -2.47 7.53
C TRP A 53 7.36 -3.37 8.37
N ARG A 54 7.72 -4.65 8.47
CA ARG A 54 7.00 -5.65 9.27
C ARG A 54 7.99 -6.48 10.09
N ALA A 55 7.68 -6.69 11.37
CA ALA A 55 8.48 -7.56 12.25
C ALA A 55 9.98 -7.23 12.23
N ARG A 56 10.31 -5.92 12.24
CA ARG A 56 11.68 -5.40 12.26
C ARG A 56 12.49 -5.67 10.98
N LYS A 57 11.81 -5.94 9.86
CA LYS A 57 12.39 -6.11 8.53
C LYS A 57 11.57 -5.36 7.48
N ALA A 58 12.24 -4.90 6.43
CA ALA A 58 11.57 -4.43 5.23
C ALA A 58 11.09 -5.63 4.40
N GLN A 59 9.86 -5.55 3.87
CA GLN A 59 9.28 -6.52 2.97
C GLN A 59 8.68 -5.78 1.77
N GLU A 60 9.02 -6.23 0.58
CA GLU A 60 8.39 -5.76 -0.64
C GLU A 60 7.11 -6.58 -0.90
N LEU A 61 5.99 -5.88 -1.09
CA LEU A 61 4.68 -6.41 -1.42
C LEU A 61 4.23 -5.82 -2.75
N THR A 62 3.33 -6.53 -3.45
CA THR A 62 2.72 -6.00 -4.67
C THR A 62 1.27 -5.63 -4.38
N LEU A 63 0.95 -4.35 -4.52
CA LEU A 63 -0.35 -3.75 -4.31
C LEU A 63 -1.03 -3.50 -5.66
N VAL A 64 -2.10 -4.24 -5.96
CA VAL A 64 -2.90 -3.98 -7.15
C VAL A 64 -3.92 -2.89 -6.84
N ILE A 65 -3.82 -1.75 -7.51
CA ILE A 65 -4.75 -0.63 -7.33
C ILE A 65 -6.12 -1.04 -7.84
N PRO A 66 -7.17 -1.06 -7.01
CA PRO A 66 -8.50 -1.45 -7.47
C PRO A 66 -9.01 -0.33 -8.38
N ALA A 67 -9.72 -0.67 -9.45
CA ALA A 67 -10.62 0.30 -10.05
C ALA A 67 -11.63 0.70 -8.97
N GLY A 68 -11.74 2.00 -8.68
CA GLY A 68 -12.88 2.53 -7.94
C GLY A 68 -14.17 2.25 -8.67
#